data_AF-A0A0F9CL43-F1
#
_entry.id   AF-A0A0F9CL43-F1
#
_cell.length_a   1.000
_cell.length_b   1.000
_cell.length_c   1.000
_cell.angle_alpha   90.00
_cell.angle_beta   90.00
_cell.angle_gamma   90.00
#
_symmetry.space_group_name_H-M   'P 1'
#
loop_
_entity.id
_entity.type
_entity.pdbx_description
1 polymer ?
#
loop_
_entity_poly.entity_id
_entity_poly.type
_entity_poly.pdbx_seq_one_letter_code
_entity_poly.pdbx_strand_id
1 'polypeptide(L)'
;MNIVNKRNDANLTHIWFDDGGVFSANLIFETANFDLLPPVPAVDDAVYFVINTTTPDSGPFNNLVFFLNPAQVDLTIVWEYDNGGFVALTNQDNTANDGNPGGQPFDSFSRPRSVHWIPPSDWIVSTVNAVTGYMVRARVTAIGGSPAPPAQQLSGIGSTQIHSVTWP
;
A
#
# COMPACT_ATOMS: atom_id res chain seq x y z
N MET A 1 6.70 1.12 -28.28
CA MET A 1 6.44 -0.20 -27.66
C MET A 1 7.55 -0.43 -26.66
N ASN A 2 7.32 -0.15 -25.38
CA ASN A 2 8.34 -0.33 -24.35
C ASN A 2 8.12 -1.71 -23.73
N ILE A 3 9.00 -2.65 -24.06
CA ILE A 3 9.18 -3.87 -23.28
C ILE A 3 10.00 -3.45 -22.06
N VAL A 4 9.36 -3.40 -20.89
CA VAL A 4 10.03 -3.07 -19.63
C VAL A 4 10.28 -4.38 -18.88
N ASN A 5 11.55 -4.81 -18.81
CA ASN A 5 11.96 -5.80 -17.82
C ASN A 5 11.93 -5.13 -16.44
N LYS A 6 11.10 -5.66 -15.53
CA LYS A 6 10.88 -5.10 -14.20
C LYS A 6 12.10 -5.36 -13.31
N ARG A 7 12.68 -4.30 -12.74
CA ARG A 7 13.71 -4.38 -11.71
C ARG A 7 13.38 -3.37 -10.59
N ASN A 8 12.81 -3.85 -9.48
CA ASN A 8 12.85 -3.13 -8.20
C ASN A 8 13.89 -3.85 -7.36
N ASP A 9 15.06 -3.26 -7.15
CA ASP A 9 16.16 -3.94 -6.45
C ASP A 9 16.02 -3.93 -4.92
N ALA A 10 15.28 -2.96 -4.37
CA ALA A 10 14.99 -2.88 -2.95
C ALA A 10 13.57 -3.34 -2.60
N ASN A 11 13.44 -4.04 -1.48
CA ASN A 11 12.15 -4.35 -0.85
C ASN A 11 11.57 -3.13 -0.12
N LEU A 12 10.27 -3.17 0.19
CA LEU A 12 9.69 -2.25 1.17
C LEU A 12 10.47 -2.32 2.48
N THR A 13 10.72 -1.16 3.05
CA THR A 13 11.42 -1.02 4.33
C THR A 13 10.47 -0.64 5.43
N HIS A 14 9.32 -0.05 5.10
CA HIS A 14 8.32 0.31 6.08
C HIS A 14 6.90 0.21 5.57
N ILE A 15 6.03 -0.15 6.50
CA ILE A 15 4.58 -0.10 6.39
C ILE A 15 4.06 0.50 7.70
N TRP A 16 3.22 1.52 7.64
CA TRP A 16 2.54 2.05 8.83
C TRP A 16 1.21 2.67 8.41
N PHE A 17 0.28 2.75 9.34
CA PHE A 17 -0.90 3.58 9.17
C PHE A 17 -0.77 4.87 9.96
N ASP A 18 -1.54 5.87 9.52
CA ASP A 18 -1.70 7.19 10.10
C ASP A 18 -3.15 7.33 10.58
N ASP A 19 -3.33 7.73 11.84
CA ASP A 19 -4.59 8.02 12.52
C ASP A 19 -4.61 9.52 12.85
N GLY A 20 -5.03 10.35 11.89
CA GLY A 20 -5.08 11.80 12.04
C GLY A 20 -3.75 12.48 12.46
N GLY A 21 -2.60 11.97 12.01
CA GLY A 21 -1.25 12.44 12.35
C GLY A 21 -0.53 11.59 13.40
N VAL A 22 -1.19 10.57 13.95
CA VAL A 22 -0.59 9.59 14.87
C VAL A 22 -0.24 8.32 14.11
N PHE A 23 1.05 8.07 13.93
CA PHE A 23 1.53 6.91 13.19
C PHE A 23 1.61 5.64 14.05
N SER A 24 1.29 4.50 13.45
CA SER A 24 1.55 3.18 14.03
C SER A 24 3.05 2.88 14.13
N ALA A 25 3.41 1.80 14.81
CA ALA A 25 4.71 1.17 14.64
C ALA A 25 4.90 0.68 13.19
N ASN A 26 6.15 0.43 12.78
CA ASN A 26 6.44 -0.16 11.47
C ASN A 26 6.00 -1.64 11.44
N LEU A 27 5.07 -1.95 10.54
CA LEU A 27 4.38 -3.23 10.41
C LEU A 27 5.14 -4.25 9.51
N ILE A 28 6.22 -3.84 8.82
CA ILE A 28 6.91 -4.70 7.85
C ILE A 28 7.48 -5.99 8.46
N PHE A 29 7.78 -5.97 9.76
CA PHE A 29 8.34 -7.10 10.52
C PHE A 29 7.34 -7.74 11.47
N GLU A 30 6.06 -7.40 11.35
CA GLU A 30 5.03 -8.08 12.13
C GLU A 30 5.03 -9.57 11.81
N THR A 31 4.65 -10.36 12.83
CA THR A 31 4.59 -11.82 12.74
C THR A 31 3.18 -12.37 12.89
N ALA A 32 2.25 -11.49 13.26
CA ALA A 32 0.82 -11.75 13.32
C ALA A 32 0.09 -10.91 12.27
N ASN A 33 -1.14 -11.29 11.95
CA ASN A 33 -2.01 -10.48 11.11
C ASN A 33 -2.14 -9.07 11.70
N PHE A 34 -2.20 -8.07 10.83
CA PHE A 34 -2.32 -6.66 11.23
C PHE A 34 -3.30 -5.92 10.35
N ASP A 35 -3.99 -4.95 10.94
CA ASP A 35 -4.85 -4.02 10.20
C ASP A 35 -4.00 -3.03 9.41
N LEU A 36 -4.43 -2.73 8.18
CA LEU A 36 -3.76 -1.74 7.34
C LEU A 36 -4.19 -0.32 7.68
N LEU A 37 -5.29 -0.12 8.41
CA LEU A 37 -5.80 1.20 8.83
C LEU A 37 -6.11 1.18 10.32
N PRO A 38 -6.33 2.35 10.96
CA PRO A 38 -6.72 2.42 12.36
C PRO A 38 -8.00 1.59 12.64
N PRO A 39 -8.20 1.10 13.89
CA PRO A 39 -9.38 0.29 14.23
C PRO A 39 -10.72 0.97 13.97
N VAL A 40 -10.75 2.31 13.97
CA VAL A 40 -11.89 3.13 13.59
C VAL A 40 -11.43 4.07 12.47
N PRO A 41 -11.47 3.62 11.20
CA PRO A 41 -11.01 4.45 10.10
C PRO A 41 -11.85 5.72 9.97
N ALA A 42 -11.17 6.84 9.85
CA ALA A 42 -11.71 8.16 9.57
C ALA A 42 -11.25 8.67 8.20
N VAL A 43 -11.88 9.76 7.74
CA VAL A 43 -11.40 10.48 6.55
C VAL A 43 -9.99 11.01 6.84
N ASP A 44 -9.12 10.90 5.83
CA ASP A 44 -7.70 11.25 5.84
C ASP A 44 -6.75 10.28 6.58
N ASP A 45 -7.27 9.23 7.20
CA ASP A 45 -6.43 8.09 7.61
C ASP A 45 -5.81 7.45 6.37
N ALA A 46 -4.57 6.98 6.52
CA ALA A 46 -3.85 6.39 5.40
C ALA A 46 -2.87 5.31 5.83
N VAL A 47 -2.65 4.34 4.95
CA VAL A 47 -1.54 3.38 5.05
C VAL A 47 -0.44 3.75 4.07
N TYR A 48 0.79 3.76 4.54
CA TYR A 48 1.98 4.12 3.77
C TYR A 48 2.83 2.90 3.50
N PHE A 49 3.37 2.82 2.28
CA PHE A 49 4.31 1.81 1.84
C PHE A 49 5.56 2.52 1.33
N VAL A 50 6.71 2.18 1.91
CA VAL A 50 7.91 3.00 1.76
C VAL A 50 9.14 2.16 1.46
N ILE A 51 9.97 2.67 0.54
CA ILE A 51 11.37 2.27 0.40
C ILE A 51 12.24 3.46 0.85
N ASN A 52 12.97 3.25 1.95
CA ASN A 52 13.85 4.27 2.54
C ASN A 52 15.08 4.46 1.65
N THR A 53 15.49 5.71 1.42
CA THR A 53 16.65 6.03 0.58
C THR A 53 18.00 5.55 1.13
N THR A 54 18.07 5.18 2.41
CA THR A 54 19.28 4.58 3.01
C THR A 54 19.47 3.11 2.62
N THR A 55 18.44 2.46 2.07
CA THR A 55 18.53 1.09 1.59
C THR A 55 19.29 1.04 0.26
N PRO A 56 20.29 0.14 0.12
CA PRO A 56 20.96 -0.08 -1.14
C PRO A 56 19.97 -0.33 -2.28
N ASP A 57 20.24 0.25 -3.44
CA ASP A 57 19.41 0.13 -4.64
C ASP A 57 17.94 0.57 -4.44
N SER A 58 17.70 1.48 -3.49
CA SER A 58 16.40 2.11 -3.29
C SER A 58 15.98 2.96 -4.49
N GLY A 59 14.67 2.98 -4.76
CA GLY A 59 14.09 3.65 -5.90
C GLY A 59 12.57 3.62 -5.88
N PRO A 60 11.92 4.26 -6.88
CA PRO A 60 10.49 4.07 -7.12
C PRO A 60 10.17 2.59 -7.30
N PHE A 61 9.01 2.18 -6.80
CA PHE A 61 8.47 0.84 -6.98
C PHE A 61 7.14 0.89 -7.73
N ASN A 62 6.64 -0.26 -8.16
CA ASN A 62 5.58 -0.31 -9.17
C ASN A 62 4.43 -1.27 -8.85
N ASN A 63 4.49 -1.97 -7.72
CA ASN A 63 3.42 -2.85 -7.29
C ASN A 63 3.47 -3.13 -5.79
N LEU A 64 2.33 -3.60 -5.28
CA LEU A 64 2.17 -4.17 -3.94
C LEU A 64 1.30 -5.43 -4.05
N VAL A 65 1.59 -6.42 -3.22
CA VAL A 65 0.85 -7.69 -3.17
C VAL A 65 0.30 -7.87 -1.76
N PHE A 66 -1.00 -8.09 -1.66
CA PHE A 66 -1.75 -8.20 -0.42
C PHE A 66 -2.42 -9.55 -0.32
N PHE A 67 -2.62 -10.04 0.90
CA PHE A 67 -3.56 -11.10 1.18
C PHE A 67 -4.49 -10.64 2.30
N LEU A 68 -5.68 -10.20 1.93
CA LEU A 68 -6.61 -9.52 2.83
C LEU A 68 -7.64 -10.49 3.42
N ASN A 69 -7.79 -10.45 4.75
CA ASN A 69 -8.88 -11.09 5.47
C ASN A 69 -9.03 -10.49 6.89
N PRO A 70 -10.04 -9.66 7.17
CA PRO A 70 -11.11 -9.25 6.26
C PRO A 70 -10.65 -8.23 5.20
N ALA A 71 -11.48 -8.04 4.18
CA ALA A 71 -11.45 -6.86 3.31
C ALA A 71 -12.00 -5.63 4.05
N GLN A 72 -11.81 -4.44 3.48
CA GLN A 72 -12.40 -3.22 4.03
C GLN A 72 -13.93 -3.25 3.95
N VAL A 73 -14.58 -2.53 4.87
CA VAL A 73 -16.03 -2.30 4.85
C VAL A 73 -16.29 -0.81 4.92
N ASP A 74 -17.20 -0.32 4.07
CA ASP A 74 -17.70 1.06 4.10
C ASP A 74 -16.61 2.14 3.96
N LEU A 75 -15.52 1.87 3.23
CA LEU A 75 -14.48 2.87 2.91
C LEU A 75 -14.45 3.19 1.42
N THR A 76 -14.23 4.47 1.12
CA THR A 76 -13.74 4.93 -0.19
C THR A 76 -12.28 5.30 -0.04
N ILE A 77 -11.41 4.72 -0.86
CA ILE A 77 -9.96 4.84 -0.73
C ILE A 77 -9.36 5.27 -2.06
N VAL A 78 -8.34 6.13 -2.00
CA VAL A 78 -7.53 6.52 -3.15
C VAL A 78 -6.08 6.11 -2.94
N TRP A 79 -5.45 5.64 -4.01
CA TRP A 79 -4.00 5.47 -4.05
C TRP A 79 -3.32 6.79 -4.42
N GLU A 80 -2.26 7.13 -3.72
CA GLU A 80 -1.50 8.37 -3.92
C GLU A 80 0.00 8.09 -3.90
N TYR A 81 0.75 8.89 -4.65
CA TYR A 81 2.22 8.94 -4.59
C TYR A 81 2.66 10.38 -4.31
N ASP A 82 3.92 10.56 -3.93
CA ASP A 82 4.47 11.87 -3.58
C ASP A 82 5.28 12.49 -4.74
N ASN A 83 4.88 13.68 -5.18
CA ASN A 83 5.63 14.51 -6.15
C ASN A 83 5.95 15.92 -5.62
N GLY A 84 6.07 16.07 -4.29
CA GLY A 84 6.12 17.36 -3.58
C GLY A 84 4.86 17.63 -2.76
N GLY A 85 4.08 16.59 -2.55
CA GLY A 85 2.70 16.55 -2.09
C GLY A 85 2.05 15.28 -2.59
N PHE A 86 1.16 14.69 -1.79
CA PHE A 86 0.45 13.48 -2.21
C PHE A 86 -0.59 13.81 -3.29
N VAL A 87 -0.49 13.10 -4.41
CA VAL A 87 -1.38 13.23 -5.56
C VAL A 87 -1.89 11.86 -6.00
N ALA A 88 -3.04 11.83 -6.69
CA ALA A 88 -3.66 10.59 -7.13
C ALA A 88 -2.74 9.75 -8.03
N LEU A 89 -2.58 8.47 -7.70
CA LEU A 89 -1.78 7.52 -8.45
C LEU A 89 -2.67 6.78 -9.46
N THR A 90 -2.34 6.89 -10.75
CA THR A 90 -2.96 6.03 -11.77
C THR A 90 -2.45 4.60 -11.62
N ASN A 91 -3.35 3.67 -11.37
CA ASN A 91 -3.01 2.28 -11.07
C ASN A 91 -4.03 1.32 -11.68
N GLN A 92 -3.65 0.05 -11.75
CA GLN A 92 -4.54 -1.09 -11.92
C GLN A 92 -4.62 -1.81 -10.58
N ASP A 93 -5.77 -1.72 -9.92
CA ASP A 93 -6.02 -2.29 -8.60
C ASP A 93 -6.83 -3.59 -8.71
N ASN A 94 -6.17 -4.74 -8.49
CA ASN A 94 -6.85 -6.03 -8.40
C ASN A 94 -7.32 -6.38 -6.98
N THR A 95 -7.09 -5.48 -6.00
CA THR A 95 -7.71 -5.55 -4.68
C THR A 95 -9.11 -4.94 -4.66
N ALA A 96 -9.51 -4.28 -5.76
CA ALA A 96 -10.81 -3.65 -5.97
C ALA A 96 -11.70 -4.48 -6.92
N ASN A 97 -12.84 -4.96 -6.43
CA ASN A 97 -13.84 -5.82 -7.07
C ASN A 97 -13.21 -6.94 -7.94
N ASP A 98 -12.21 -7.62 -7.39
CA ASP A 98 -11.45 -8.67 -8.08
C ASP A 98 -10.81 -8.21 -9.42
N GLY A 99 -10.47 -6.92 -9.52
CA GLY A 99 -9.90 -6.26 -10.70
C GLY A 99 -10.93 -5.73 -11.69
N ASN A 100 -12.22 -5.78 -11.36
CA ASN A 100 -13.28 -5.24 -12.20
C ASN A 100 -13.52 -3.75 -11.93
N PRO A 101 -13.94 -2.96 -12.94
CA PRO A 101 -14.29 -1.55 -12.75
C PRO A 101 -15.36 -1.36 -11.66
N GLY A 102 -15.21 -0.32 -10.84
CA GLY A 102 -16.22 0.09 -9.84
C GLY A 102 -16.00 -0.45 -8.42
N GLY A 103 -14.96 -1.24 -8.18
CA GLY A 103 -14.53 -1.61 -6.82
C GLY A 103 -13.84 -0.47 -6.06
N GLN A 104 -13.68 -0.68 -4.76
CA GLN A 104 -12.86 0.17 -3.88
C GLN A 104 -11.57 -0.56 -3.53
N PRO A 105 -10.42 0.13 -3.36
CA PRO A 105 -9.21 -0.50 -2.87
C PRO A 105 -9.48 -1.32 -1.61
N PHE A 106 -8.86 -2.50 -1.53
CA PHE A 106 -8.98 -3.44 -0.43
C PHE A 106 -10.36 -4.09 -0.19
N ASP A 107 -11.28 -4.05 -1.15
CA ASP A 107 -12.63 -4.65 -1.02
C ASP A 107 -12.68 -6.17 -1.28
N SER A 108 -11.59 -6.77 -1.78
CA SER A 108 -11.54 -8.17 -2.21
C SER A 108 -10.72 -9.03 -1.24
N PHE A 109 -11.33 -10.11 -0.73
CA PHE A 109 -10.72 -11.11 0.16
C PHE A 109 -10.71 -12.50 -0.47
N SER A 110 -9.95 -13.46 0.09
CA SER A 110 -9.87 -14.92 -0.22
C SER A 110 -8.59 -15.43 -0.90
N ARG A 111 -7.77 -14.56 -1.50
CA ARG A 111 -6.52 -14.94 -2.17
C ARG A 111 -5.58 -13.75 -2.32
N PRO A 112 -4.28 -13.98 -2.58
CA PRO A 112 -3.37 -12.90 -2.88
C PRO A 112 -3.83 -12.06 -4.08
N ARG A 113 -3.76 -10.74 -3.93
CA ARG A 113 -4.12 -9.71 -4.91
C ARG A 113 -3.04 -8.67 -5.01
N SER A 114 -3.04 -7.90 -6.09
CA SER A 114 -2.04 -6.87 -6.30
C SER A 114 -2.64 -5.60 -6.86
N VAL A 115 -2.01 -4.50 -6.50
CA VAL A 115 -2.14 -3.22 -7.19
C VAL A 115 -0.82 -2.95 -7.89
N HIS A 116 -0.87 -2.37 -9.08
CA HIS A 116 0.34 -2.04 -9.84
C HIS A 116 0.15 -0.79 -10.70
N TRP A 117 1.26 -0.16 -11.05
CA TRP A 117 1.30 1.08 -11.80
C TRP A 117 2.60 1.17 -12.61
N ILE A 118 2.66 2.17 -13.48
CA ILE A 118 3.93 2.62 -14.07
C ILE A 118 4.45 3.69 -13.11
N PRO A 119 5.68 3.58 -12.56
CA PRO A 119 6.23 4.62 -11.70
C PRO A 119 6.13 6.00 -12.37
N PRO A 120 5.44 6.98 -11.76
CA PRO A 120 5.36 8.31 -12.30
C PRO A 120 6.76 8.94 -12.47
N SER A 121 6.98 9.65 -13.57
CA SER A 121 8.29 10.26 -13.89
C SER A 121 8.66 11.42 -12.99
N ASP A 122 7.68 12.00 -12.29
CA ASP A 122 7.80 13.12 -11.36
C ASP A 122 7.79 12.67 -9.89
N TRP A 123 7.83 11.36 -9.61
CA TRP A 123 7.89 10.86 -8.24
C TRP A 123 9.18 11.30 -7.56
N ILE A 124 9.04 11.98 -6.42
CA ILE A 124 10.16 12.45 -5.63
C ILE A 124 10.29 11.71 -4.30
N VAL A 125 11.44 11.88 -3.67
CA VAL A 125 11.67 11.46 -2.30
C VAL A 125 11.10 12.49 -1.34
N SER A 126 10.39 12.04 -0.31
CA SER A 126 9.89 12.89 0.77
C SER A 126 10.12 12.27 2.14
N THR A 127 9.85 13.05 3.19
CA THR A 127 9.96 12.63 4.58
C THR A 127 8.59 12.61 5.24
N VAL A 128 8.14 11.42 5.64
CA VAL A 128 6.93 11.23 6.46
C VAL A 128 7.31 10.32 7.64
N ASN A 129 6.80 10.63 8.83
CA ASN A 129 7.10 9.88 10.06
C ASN A 129 8.62 9.68 10.29
N ALA A 130 9.40 10.75 10.07
CA ALA A 130 10.87 10.77 10.17
C ALA A 130 11.63 9.79 9.22
N VAL A 131 10.94 9.21 8.23
CA VAL A 131 11.54 8.33 7.23
C VAL A 131 11.55 9.01 5.88
N THR A 132 12.76 9.13 5.29
CA THR A 132 12.96 9.67 3.95
C THR A 132 12.97 8.55 2.92
N GLY A 133 12.09 8.59 1.92
CA GLY A 133 11.91 7.49 0.98
C GLY A 133 11.03 7.78 -0.23
N TYR A 134 10.91 6.79 -1.12
CA TYR A 134 9.85 6.74 -2.12
C TYR A 134 8.61 6.13 -1.47
N MET A 135 7.46 6.80 -1.60
CA MET A 135 6.26 6.48 -0.83
C MET A 135 5.03 6.41 -1.72
N VAL A 136 4.23 5.38 -1.52
CA VAL A 136 2.83 5.31 -1.94
C VAL A 136 1.98 5.22 -0.69
N ARG A 137 0.82 5.86 -0.69
CA ARG A 137 -0.19 5.65 0.36
C ARG A 137 -1.55 5.30 -0.21
N ALA A 138 -2.34 4.57 0.55
CA ALA A 138 -3.77 4.42 0.33
C ALA A 138 -4.49 5.22 1.42
N ARG A 139 -5.24 6.26 1.03
CA ARG A 139 -5.89 7.21 1.93
C ARG A 139 -7.41 7.09 1.85
N VAL A 140 -8.06 7.10 3.00
CA VAL A 140 -9.51 7.13 3.12
C VAL A 140 -10.04 8.51 2.73
N THR A 141 -10.92 8.57 1.74
CA THR A 141 -11.56 9.82 1.28
C THR A 141 -13.02 9.95 1.71
N ALA A 142 -13.67 8.83 2.03
CA ALA A 142 -15.03 8.81 2.55
C ALA A 142 -15.26 7.54 3.39
N ILE A 143 -16.19 7.64 4.33
CA ILE A 143 -16.64 6.53 5.18
C ILE A 143 -18.15 6.36 5.07
N GLY A 144 -18.62 5.12 5.18
CA GLY A 144 -20.02 4.72 5.27
C GLY A 144 -20.50 4.59 6.71
N GLY A 145 -21.52 3.75 6.93
CA GLY A 145 -22.22 3.67 8.22
C GLY A 145 -21.47 2.90 9.30
N SER A 146 -20.66 1.92 8.91
CA SER A 146 -19.90 1.08 9.84
C SER A 146 -18.51 0.76 9.27
N PRO A 147 -17.61 1.74 9.18
CA PRO A 147 -16.28 1.55 8.59
C PRO A 147 -15.47 0.50 9.35
N ALA A 148 -14.80 -0.39 8.62
CA ALA A 148 -13.87 -1.36 9.20
C ALA A 148 -12.60 -1.48 8.34
N PRO A 149 -11.42 -1.58 8.98
CA PRO A 149 -10.15 -1.66 8.26
C PRO A 149 -9.98 -3.03 7.57
N PRO A 150 -9.25 -3.09 6.44
CA PRO A 150 -8.77 -4.35 5.88
C PRO A 150 -7.57 -4.87 6.69
N ALA A 151 -7.43 -6.19 6.82
CA ALA A 151 -6.32 -6.81 7.54
C ALA A 151 -5.44 -7.67 6.65
N GLN A 152 -4.12 -7.46 6.72
CA GLN A 152 -3.13 -8.28 6.03
C GLN A 152 -2.91 -9.60 6.78
N GLN A 153 -2.94 -10.71 6.03
CA GLN A 153 -2.68 -12.05 6.55
C GLN A 153 -1.20 -12.42 6.46
N LEU A 154 -0.62 -12.86 7.58
CA LEU A 154 0.77 -13.34 7.66
C LEU A 154 0.89 -14.85 7.89
N SER A 155 -0.21 -15.54 8.21
CA SER A 155 -0.21 -16.98 8.50
C SER A 155 -1.08 -17.76 7.51
N GLY A 156 -0.45 -18.37 6.50
CA GLY A 156 -1.13 -19.21 5.50
C GLY A 156 -0.30 -19.42 4.24
N ILE A 157 0.58 -20.43 4.26
CA ILE A 157 1.43 -20.91 3.15
C ILE A 157 2.53 -19.90 2.75
N GLY A 158 3.74 -20.11 3.30
CA GLY A 158 5.02 -19.59 2.77
C GLY A 158 5.16 -18.06 2.66
N SER A 159 5.79 -17.42 3.66
CA SER A 159 6.32 -16.05 3.58
C SER A 159 5.41 -15.02 2.86
N THR A 160 4.25 -14.74 3.45
CA THR A 160 3.24 -13.79 2.94
C THR A 160 3.48 -12.34 3.38
N GLN A 161 4.75 -11.92 3.47
CA GLN A 161 5.07 -10.50 3.62
C GLN A 161 4.63 -9.74 2.36
N ILE A 162 4.19 -8.49 2.51
CA ILE A 162 3.98 -7.61 1.36
C ILE A 162 5.37 -7.35 0.77
N HIS A 163 5.60 -7.82 -0.45
CA HIS A 163 6.90 -7.77 -1.11
C HIS A 163 6.79 -7.28 -2.55
N SER A 164 7.85 -6.65 -3.02
CA SER A 164 8.08 -6.45 -4.46
C SER A 164 8.82 -7.66 -5.02
N VAL A 165 8.32 -8.24 -6.10
CA VAL A 165 8.96 -9.39 -6.77
C VAL A 165 10.04 -8.91 -7.73
N THR A 166 11.27 -9.43 -7.58
CA THR A 166 12.34 -9.38 -8.57
C THR A 166 12.29 -10.63 -9.47
N TRP A 167 12.40 -10.45 -10.78
CA TRP A 167 12.58 -11.56 -11.72
C TRP A 167 14.05 -11.58 -12.20
N PRO A 168 14.66 -12.75 -12.40
CA PRO A 168 15.99 -12.88 -13.00
C PRO A 168 16.04 -12.41 -14.46
#